data_AF-A0A920PLC3-F1
#
_entry.id   AF-A0A920PLC3-F1
#
_cell.length_a   1.000
_cell.length_b   1.000
_cell.length_c   1.000
_cell.angle_alpha   90.00
_cell.angle_beta   90.00
_cell.angle_gamma   90.00
#
_symmetry.space_group_name_H-M   'P 1'
#
loop_
_entity.id
_entity.type
_entity.pdbx_description
1 polymer ?
#
loop_
_entity_poly.entity_id
_entity_poly.type
_entity_poly.pdbx_seq_one_letter_code
_entity_poly.pdbx_strand_id
1 'polypeptide(L)'
;MVGAAERGKKAAALAVRFFNFLTIKNLLGEESEIYMGLLIFTSSTFKNALADSDLTFVIGGRLDNQMNFGNPPFFPEKPKLICINGSPEELN
;
A
#
# COMPACT_ATOMS: atom_id res chain seq x y z
N MET A 1 17.51 -12.66 -4.13
CA MET A 1 16.32 -11.93 -3.63
C MET A 1 16.45 -11.75 -2.13
N VAL A 2 16.28 -10.53 -1.61
CA VAL A 2 16.20 -10.25 -0.16
C VAL A 2 14.97 -10.96 0.42
N GLY A 3 15.05 -11.54 1.62
CA GLY A 3 13.93 -12.24 2.27
C GLY A 3 12.85 -11.30 2.80
N ALA A 4 11.63 -11.79 3.05
CA ALA A 4 10.51 -10.97 3.56
C ALA A 4 10.84 -10.30 4.90
N ALA A 5 11.44 -11.04 5.84
CA ALA A 5 11.85 -10.51 7.13
C ALA A 5 12.90 -9.37 7.01
N GLU A 6 13.85 -9.49 6.07
CA GLU A 6 14.85 -8.44 5.85
C GLU A 6 14.22 -7.19 5.20
N ARG A 7 13.26 -7.35 4.28
CA ARG A 7 12.48 -6.23 3.75
C ARG A 7 11.71 -5.51 4.86
N GLY A 8 11.04 -6.26 5.73
CA GLY A 8 10.28 -5.72 6.87
C GLY A 8 11.15 -4.86 7.78
N LYS A 9 12.32 -5.37 8.18
CA LYS A 9 13.29 -4.62 9.02
C LYS A 9 13.77 -3.32 8.37
N LYS A 10 14.08 -3.35 7.06
CA LYS A 10 14.51 -2.15 6.33
C LYS A 10 13.40 -1.12 6.20
N ALA A 11 12.16 -1.55 5.97
CA ALA A 11 11.00 -0.67 5.89
C ALA A 11 10.62 -0.10 7.27
N ALA A 12 10.77 -0.87 8.35
CA ALA A 12 10.57 -0.40 9.71
C ALA A 12 11.53 0.72 10.11
N ALA A 13 12.79 0.63 9.69
CA ALA A 13 13.77 1.71 9.89
C ALA A 13 13.38 3.04 9.20
N LEU A 14 12.43 3.00 8.26
CA LEU A 14 11.88 4.15 7.55
C LEU A 14 10.49 4.57 8.08
N ALA A 15 10.02 3.99 9.19
CA ALA A 15 8.69 4.23 9.76
C ALA A 15 7.53 4.00 8.78
N VAL A 16 7.71 3.08 7.83
CA VAL A 16 6.68 2.73 6.85
C VAL A 16 5.55 1.94 7.52
N ARG A 17 4.32 2.18 7.09
CA ARG A 17 3.13 1.38 7.42
C ARG A 17 2.79 0.49 6.23
N PHE A 18 2.50 -0.78 6.45
CA PHE A 18 2.27 -1.75 5.39
C PHE A 18 0.88 -2.39 5.45
N PHE A 19 0.17 -2.39 4.33
CA PHE A 19 -1.12 -3.07 4.18
C PHE A 19 -1.01 -4.12 3.07
N ASN A 20 -1.62 -5.30 3.28
CA ASN A 20 -1.72 -6.31 2.23
C ASN A 20 -3.00 -6.13 1.41
N PHE A 21 -2.93 -6.47 0.12
CA PHE A 21 -4.11 -6.63 -0.71
C PHE A 21 -4.78 -7.98 -0.43
N LEU A 22 -6.11 -8.03 -0.46
CA LEU A 22 -6.90 -9.25 -0.22
C LEU A 22 -6.55 -10.39 -1.20
N THR A 23 -6.12 -10.06 -2.41
CA THR A 23 -6.02 -11.00 -3.53
C THR A 23 -4.60 -11.25 -4.02
N ILE A 24 -3.58 -10.60 -3.42
CA ILE A 24 -2.19 -10.66 -3.88
C ILE A 24 -1.33 -11.38 -2.84
N LYS A 25 -0.35 -12.16 -3.30
CA LYS A 25 0.63 -12.80 -2.42
C LYS A 25 1.39 -11.73 -1.61
N ASN A 26 1.35 -11.87 -0.29
CA ASN A 26 1.89 -10.89 0.65
C ASN A 26 3.38 -10.59 0.42
N LEU A 27 3.71 -9.31 0.34
CA LEU A 27 5.10 -8.84 0.22
C LEU A 27 5.86 -8.98 1.56
N LEU A 28 5.14 -8.79 2.67
CA LEU A 28 5.57 -9.01 4.05
C LEU A 28 4.52 -9.89 4.76
N GLY A 29 4.98 -10.78 5.64
CA GLY A 29 4.08 -11.59 6.45
C GLY A 29 3.41 -10.79 7.58
N GLU A 30 2.37 -11.38 8.17
CA GLU A 30 1.59 -10.75 9.24
C GLU A 30 2.40 -10.56 10.53
N GLU A 31 3.50 -11.28 10.68
CA GLU A 31 4.46 -11.16 11.79
C GLU A 31 5.31 -9.88 11.74
N SER A 32 5.26 -9.13 10.64
CA SER A 32 6.02 -7.90 10.47
C SER A 32 5.49 -6.79 11.38
N GLU A 33 6.37 -6.12 12.15
CA GLU A 33 5.99 -5.06 13.10
C GLU A 33 5.31 -3.84 12.44
N ILE A 34 5.55 -3.63 11.15
CA ILE A 34 4.94 -2.56 10.36
C ILE A 34 3.63 -2.98 9.66
N TYR A 35 3.18 -4.21 9.85
CA TYR A 35 1.95 -4.70 9.25
C TYR A 35 0.73 -4.09 9.94
N MET A 36 -0.13 -3.45 9.14
CA MET A 36 -1.34 -2.76 9.59
C MET A 36 -2.62 -3.53 9.27
N GLY A 37 -2.50 -4.71 8.65
CA GLY A 37 -3.62 -5.54 8.25
C GLY A 37 -3.91 -5.51 6.74
N LEU A 38 -5.08 -6.00 6.39
CA LEU A 38 -5.58 -6.00 5.03
C LEU A 38 -6.05 -4.59 4.66
N LEU A 39 -5.82 -4.20 3.41
CA LEU A 39 -6.29 -2.94 2.87
C LEU A 39 -7.82 -2.99 2.76
N ILE A 40 -8.49 -2.20 3.60
CA ILE A 40 -9.93 -1.99 3.58
C ILE A 40 -10.15 -0.49 3.43
N PHE A 41 -10.59 -0.05 2.25
CA PHE A 41 -10.69 1.37 1.89
C PHE A 41 -11.65 2.16 2.81
N THR A 42 -12.65 1.49 3.39
CA THR A 42 -13.59 2.11 4.34
C THR A 42 -13.03 2.26 5.75
N SER A 43 -11.95 1.54 6.08
CA SER A 43 -11.40 1.54 7.44
C SER A 43 -10.78 2.89 7.81
N SER A 44 -11.00 3.31 9.05
CA SER A 44 -10.35 4.50 9.61
C SER A 44 -8.83 4.34 9.66
N THR A 45 -8.34 3.13 9.96
CA THR A 45 -6.90 2.82 10.00
C THR A 45 -6.21 3.12 8.68
N PHE A 46 -6.76 2.64 7.56
CA PHE A 46 -6.19 2.92 6.23
C PHE A 46 -6.30 4.40 5.87
N LYS A 47 -7.47 5.01 6.08
CA LYS A 47 -7.69 6.43 5.75
C LYS A 47 -6.74 7.35 6.52
N ASN A 48 -6.54 7.10 7.82
CA ASN A 48 -5.62 7.87 8.64
C ASN A 48 -4.17 7.64 8.20
N ALA A 49 -3.77 6.39 7.97
CA ALA A 49 -2.42 6.07 7.49
C ALA A 49 -2.11 6.76 6.16
N LEU A 50 -3.07 6.77 5.22
CA LEU A 50 -2.95 7.45 3.94
C LEU A 50 -2.88 8.98 4.11
N ALA A 51 -3.75 9.57 4.94
CA ALA A 51 -3.77 11.01 5.19
C ALA A 51 -2.51 11.53 5.91
N ASP A 52 -1.93 10.72 6.79
CA ASP A 52 -0.69 11.03 7.52
C ASP A 52 0.57 10.79 6.69
N SER A 53 0.44 10.17 5.51
CA SER A 53 1.58 9.90 4.64
C SER A 53 1.92 11.11 3.77
N ASP A 54 3.21 11.29 3.50
CA ASP A 54 3.75 12.18 2.48
C ASP A 54 3.96 11.44 1.14
N LEU A 55 4.20 10.12 1.21
CA LEU A 55 4.45 9.24 0.08
C LEU A 55 3.76 7.88 0.31
N THR A 56 3.08 7.38 -0.70
CA THR A 56 2.42 6.07 -0.69
C THR A 56 2.85 5.26 -1.89
N PHE A 57 3.31 4.03 -1.65
CA PHE A 57 3.64 3.07 -2.71
C PHE A 57 2.53 2.01 -2.81
N VAL A 58 2.03 1.80 -4.02
CA VAL A 58 1.17 0.66 -4.35
C VAL A 58 1.99 -0.29 -5.21
N ILE A 59 2.42 -1.41 -4.62
CA ILE A 59 3.30 -2.38 -5.27
C ILE A 59 2.47 -3.59 -5.71
N GLY A 60 2.38 -3.82 -7.02
CA GLY A 60 1.64 -4.93 -7.62
C GLY A 60 0.11 -4.84 -7.50
N GLY A 61 -0.41 -3.83 -6.79
CA GLY A 61 -1.84 -3.56 -6.69
C GLY A 61 -2.37 -2.77 -7.88
N ARG A 62 -3.67 -2.91 -8.14
CA ARG A 62 -4.41 -2.12 -9.13
C ARG A 62 -4.94 -0.84 -8.47
N LEU A 63 -4.86 0.29 -9.17
CA LEU A 63 -5.47 1.54 -8.71
C LEU A 63 -6.92 1.62 -9.19
N ASP A 64 -7.78 0.78 -8.61
CA ASP A 64 -9.17 0.65 -9.05
C ASP A 64 -10.19 1.17 -8.01
N ASN A 65 -11.46 0.97 -8.33
CA ASN A 65 -12.58 1.35 -7.48
C ASN A 65 -12.64 0.60 -6.14
N GLN A 66 -12.05 -0.59 -6.03
CA GLN A 66 -12.00 -1.33 -4.76
C GLN A 66 -11.12 -0.62 -3.73
N MET A 67 -10.19 0.21 -4.20
CA MET A 67 -9.37 1.10 -3.38
C MET A 67 -9.91 2.53 -3.29
N ASN A 68 -11.10 2.80 -3.84
CA ASN A 68 -11.68 4.14 -3.95
C ASN A 68 -10.85 5.10 -4.83
N PHE A 69 -10.04 4.57 -5.76
CA PHE A 69 -9.24 5.36 -6.70
C PHE A 69 -9.94 5.63 -8.05
N GLY A 70 -11.18 5.15 -8.26
CA GLY A 70 -11.95 5.42 -9.48
C GLY A 70 -13.19 6.31 -9.27
N ASN A 71 -13.31 6.99 -8.12
CA ASN A 71 -14.27 8.08 -7.89
C ASN A 71 -13.52 9.39 -7.53
N PRO A 72 -13.89 10.56 -8.10
CA PRO A 72 -13.25 11.84 -7.76
C PRO A 72 -13.40 12.26 -6.28
N PRO A 73 -12.40 12.94 -5.67
CA PRO A 73 -11.06 13.17 -6.19
C PRO A 73 -10.28 11.86 -6.15
N PHE A 74 -9.85 11.41 -7.33
CA PHE A 74 -9.31 10.07 -7.56
C PHE A 74 -8.08 9.78 -6.70
N PHE A 75 -7.36 10.80 -6.23
CA PHE A 75 -6.21 10.66 -5.34
C PHE A 75 -6.28 11.71 -4.24
N PRO A 76 -5.83 11.39 -3.02
CA PRO A 76 -5.71 12.38 -1.97
C PRO A 76 -4.70 13.47 -2.38
N GLU A 77 -5.00 14.74 -2.08
CA GLU A 77 -4.17 15.88 -2.53
C GLU A 77 -2.77 15.92 -1.91
N LYS A 78 -2.59 15.28 -0.75
CA LYS A 78 -1.36 15.37 0.04
C LYS A 78 -0.32 14.27 -0.26
N PRO A 79 -0.58 12.97 -0.02
CA PRO A 79 0.45 11.98 -0.24
C PRO A 79 0.69 11.84 -1.75
N LYS A 80 1.96 11.88 -2.14
CA LYS A 80 2.32 11.45 -3.49
C LYS A 80 2.06 9.95 -3.60
N LEU A 81 1.21 9.54 -4.53
CA LEU A 81 0.99 8.12 -4.81
C LEU A 81 1.89 7.65 -5.95
N ILE A 82 2.61 6.56 -5.75
CA ILE A 82 3.43 5.90 -6.77
C ILE A 82 2.95 4.46 -6.94
N CYS A 83 2.39 4.15 -8.11
CA CYS A 83 2.08 2.79 -8.52
C CYS A 83 3.32 2.13 -9.13
N ILE A 84 3.69 0.95 -8.63
CA ILE A 84 4.75 0.11 -9.19
C ILE A 84 4.08 -1.20 -9.57
N ASN A 85 3.80 -1.39 -10.86
CA ASN A 85 3.16 -2.59 -11.37
C ASN A 85 3.99 -3.22 -12.50
N GLY A 86 4.02 -4.55 -12.53
CA GLY A 86 4.69 -5.31 -13.59
C GLY A 86 3.82 -5.54 -14.83
N SER A 87 2.50 -5.30 -14.72
CA SER A 87 1.56 -5.35 -15.84
C SER A 87 1.42 -3.95 -16.46
N PRO A 88 1.80 -3.78 -17.75
CA PRO A 88 1.56 -2.53 -18.47
C PRO A 88 0.07 -2.14 -18.51
N GLU A 89 -0.83 -3.12 -18.51
CA GLU A 89 -2.28 -2.91 -18.51
C GLU A 89 -2.78 -2.21 -17.25
N GLU A 90 -2.06 -2.34 -16.12
CA GLU A 90 -2.39 -1.67 -14.86
C GLU A 90 -1.74 -0.28 -14.71
N LEU A 91 -0.95 0.15 -15.69
CA LEU A 91 -0.24 1.44 -15.71
C LEU A 91 -0.79 2.42 -16.76
N ASN A 92 -1.70 1.97 -17.63
CA ASN A 92 -2.32 2.75 -18.70
C ASN A 92 -3.69 3.29 -18.29
#